data_AF-A0ABD2DCI3-F1
#
_entry.id   AF-A0ABD2DCI3-F1
#
_cell.length_a   1.000
_cell.length_b   1.000
_cell.length_c   1.000
_cell.angle_alpha   90.00
_cell.angle_beta   90.00
_cell.angle_gamma   90.00
#
_symmetry.space_group_name_H-M   'P 1'
#
loop_
_entity.id
_entity.type
_entity.pdbx_description
1 polymer ?
#
loop_
_entity_poly.entity_id
_entity_poly.type
_entity_poly.pdbx_seq_one_letter_code
_entity_poly.pdbx_strand_id
1 'polypeptide(L)'
;MRGARVPRFWPRPPPRLRRLLLLLPPLLFALFHRTRPQGNPGPLQCYGVGPLGDLNCSWEPLGDLGAPSTLHLQSQKYHSNKTQTVAVPAGQSWVAIPREQLTMFDKLLVWGTKAGQPLWPPVSVNLETRMKPTAPWLGPDVDFSEDDPLEATVQWAPPTWPSHKVLICQFYYRRCQGVTWTLAPGPCVQVSYKVWFGVGEQEVSPEGIVPCCNFSIPTRAEWARVSAVNAASWDPLTNLSLVCLAPGFGPRGVEVSGIAGGTEMLVTWQQGPGEPQEHVVDWAQDGDTLEEFNWIRLPPGNLSALLP
;
A
#
# COMPACT_ATOMS: atom_id res chain seq x y z
N MET A 1 -74.46 4.96 18.22
CA MET A 1 -73.13 5.03 18.87
C MET A 1 -72.08 5.31 17.81
N ARG A 2 -71.20 6.29 18.08
CA ARG A 2 -69.83 6.56 17.59
C ARG A 2 -69.36 5.77 16.34
N GLY A 3 -68.77 6.35 15.30
CA GLY A 3 -68.25 7.69 15.09
C GLY A 3 -67.68 7.82 13.66
N ALA A 4 -67.57 9.07 13.21
CA ALA A 4 -67.10 9.47 11.89
C ALA A 4 -65.61 9.12 11.64
N ARG A 5 -65.28 8.69 10.42
CA ARG A 5 -63.92 8.74 9.86
C ARG A 5 -63.86 9.83 8.79
N VAL A 6 -63.19 10.92 9.13
CA VAL A 6 -62.76 11.98 8.19
C VAL A 6 -61.52 11.49 7.45
N PRO A 7 -61.42 11.61 6.11
CA PRO A 7 -60.18 11.31 5.41
C PRO A 7 -59.14 12.40 5.69
N ARG A 8 -57.95 11.99 6.16
CA ARG A 8 -56.78 12.87 6.33
C ARG A 8 -56.26 13.29 4.96
N PHE A 9 -56.66 14.47 4.50
CA PHE A 9 -55.97 15.20 3.44
C PHE A 9 -54.60 15.63 3.97
N TRP A 10 -53.54 15.01 3.44
CA TRP A 10 -52.19 15.55 3.57
C TRP A 10 -52.07 16.74 2.61
N PRO A 11 -51.85 17.98 3.09
CA PRO A 11 -51.64 19.09 2.19
C PRO A 11 -50.30 18.90 1.48
N ARG A 12 -50.34 18.77 0.14
CA ARG A 12 -49.13 18.85 -0.68
C ARG A 12 -48.51 20.23 -0.45
N PRO A 13 -47.20 20.33 -0.14
CA PRO A 13 -46.57 21.61 0.08
C PRO A 13 -46.56 22.44 -1.23
N PRO A 14 -46.71 23.77 -1.15
CA PRO A 14 -46.78 24.63 -2.32
C PRO A 14 -45.48 24.60 -3.14
N PRO A 15 -45.55 24.80 -4.47
CA PRO A 15 -44.46 24.51 -5.41
C PRO A 15 -43.16 25.30 -5.17
N ARG A 16 -43.20 26.36 -4.35
CA ARG A 16 -42.00 27.15 -4.00
C ARG A 16 -41.14 26.52 -2.90
N LEU A 17 -41.70 25.71 -1.98
CA LEU A 17 -40.90 25.00 -0.95
C LEU A 17 -40.18 23.76 -1.50
N ARG A 18 -40.72 23.12 -2.54
CA ARG A 18 -40.06 21.99 -3.21
C ARG A 18 -38.77 22.40 -3.93
N ARG A 19 -38.71 23.63 -4.46
CA ARG A 19 -37.48 24.17 -5.06
C ARG A 19 -36.42 24.51 -4.02
N LEU A 20 -36.80 24.96 -2.81
CA LEU A 20 -35.85 25.22 -1.74
C LEU A 20 -35.26 23.91 -1.17
N LEU A 21 -36.07 22.86 -1.01
CA LEU A 21 -35.59 21.53 -0.58
C LEU A 21 -34.76 20.78 -1.63
N LEU A 22 -34.91 21.11 -2.92
CA LEU A 22 -34.10 20.52 -4.02
C LEU A 22 -32.79 21.29 -4.28
N LEU A 23 -32.66 22.52 -3.75
CA LEU A 23 -31.45 23.34 -3.87
C LEU A 23 -30.56 23.32 -2.61
N LEU A 24 -31.09 22.85 -1.47
CA LEU A 24 -30.31 22.64 -0.25
C LEU A 24 -29.25 21.51 -0.36
N PRO A 25 -29.48 20.37 -1.06
CA PRO A 25 -28.47 19.34 -1.21
C PRO A 25 -27.21 19.77 -1.98
N PRO A 26 -27.28 20.47 -3.15
CA PRO A 26 -26.08 20.90 -3.86
C PRO A 26 -25.34 22.05 -3.15
N LEU A 27 -26.02 22.88 -2.36
CA LEU A 27 -25.38 23.92 -1.53
C LEU A 27 -24.69 23.33 -0.29
N LEU A 28 -25.26 22.30 0.34
CA LEU A 28 -24.55 21.52 1.36
C LEU A 28 -23.38 20.76 0.72
N PHE A 29 -23.53 20.11 -0.43
CA PHE A 29 -22.42 19.43 -1.12
C PHE A 29 -21.29 20.40 -1.52
N ALA A 30 -21.61 21.64 -1.90
CA ALA A 30 -20.60 22.68 -2.16
C ALA A 30 -19.90 23.17 -0.89
N LEU A 31 -20.59 23.20 0.26
CA LEU A 31 -20.00 23.52 1.56
C LEU A 31 -19.17 22.36 2.13
N PHE A 32 -19.51 21.10 1.81
CA PHE A 32 -18.80 19.89 2.24
C PHE A 32 -17.69 19.40 1.28
N HIS A 33 -17.47 20.07 0.14
CA HIS A 33 -16.31 19.85 -0.75
C HIS A 33 -15.25 20.94 -0.67
N ARG A 34 -15.25 21.75 0.39
CA ARG A 34 -14.15 22.66 0.68
C ARG A 34 -13.66 22.59 2.12
N THR A 35 -13.65 21.41 2.71
CA THR A 35 -12.58 21.06 3.65
C THR A 35 -11.44 20.45 2.86
N ARG A 36 -10.77 21.34 2.10
CA ARG A 36 -9.39 21.14 1.67
C ARG A 36 -8.63 20.61 2.89
N PRO A 37 -7.89 19.50 2.81
CA PRO A 37 -7.11 19.02 3.94
C PRO A 37 -6.33 20.20 4.50
N GLN A 38 -6.52 20.40 5.79
CA GLN A 38 -6.12 21.58 6.52
C GLN A 38 -4.60 21.77 6.39
N GLY A 39 -4.23 22.86 5.71
CA GLY A 39 -2.86 23.25 5.38
C GLY A 39 -2.56 23.02 3.91
N ASN A 40 -2.82 24.04 3.07
CA ASN A 40 -2.15 24.10 1.76
C ASN A 40 -0.66 24.23 2.08
N PRO A 41 0.12 23.16 1.94
CA PRO A 41 1.44 23.19 2.47
C PRO A 41 2.23 24.01 1.42
N GLY A 42 3.06 24.95 1.87
CA GLY A 42 3.76 25.86 0.95
C GLY A 42 4.51 25.09 -0.13
N PRO A 43 5.09 25.78 -1.14
CA PRO A 43 5.76 25.10 -2.24
C PRO A 43 6.81 24.10 -1.76
N LEU A 44 7.45 24.32 -0.61
CA LEU A 44 8.38 23.40 0.04
C LEU A 44 7.68 22.43 1.01
N GLN A 45 7.85 21.13 0.77
CA GLN A 45 7.50 20.02 1.66
C GLN A 45 8.76 19.33 2.15
N CYS A 46 8.84 18.98 3.44
CA CYS A 46 9.96 18.25 3.99
C CYS A 46 9.48 17.18 4.98
N TYR A 47 10.02 15.97 4.88
CA TYR A 47 9.69 14.82 5.73
C TYR A 47 10.90 13.90 5.92
N GLY A 48 11.04 13.31 7.10
CA GLY A 48 12.05 12.27 7.35
C GLY A 48 11.62 10.93 6.74
N VAL A 49 12.56 10.15 6.20
CA VAL A 49 12.30 8.80 5.69
C VAL A 49 12.57 7.78 6.79
N GLY A 50 11.52 7.24 7.41
CA GLY A 50 11.66 6.37 8.57
C GLY A 50 12.35 7.06 9.77
N PRO A 51 12.68 6.31 10.83
CA PRO A 51 13.36 6.84 12.01
C PRO A 51 14.85 7.14 11.79
N LEU A 52 15.46 6.48 10.79
CA LEU A 52 16.91 6.48 10.55
C LEU A 52 17.30 6.92 9.14
N GLY A 53 16.35 7.33 8.30
CA GLY A 53 16.66 7.79 6.94
C GLY A 53 16.74 9.31 6.83
N ASP A 54 16.99 9.72 5.60
CA ASP A 54 17.28 11.11 5.25
C ASP A 54 16.06 12.01 5.40
N LEU A 55 16.32 13.32 5.52
CA LEU A 55 15.28 14.33 5.37
C LEU A 55 15.10 14.63 3.88
N ASN A 56 13.94 14.27 3.34
CA ASN A 56 13.58 14.58 1.97
C ASN A 56 12.79 15.88 1.94
N CYS A 57 13.32 16.85 1.20
CA CYS A 57 12.66 18.12 0.92
C CYS A 57 12.35 18.20 -0.57
N SER A 58 11.11 18.46 -0.94
CA SER A 58 10.65 18.60 -2.32
C SER A 58 9.82 19.86 -2.49
N TRP A 59 9.83 20.43 -3.69
CA TRP A 59 9.01 21.59 -3.98
C TRP A 59 8.41 21.58 -5.37
N GLU A 60 7.29 22.30 -5.51
CA GLU A 60 6.68 22.52 -6.82
C GLU A 60 7.54 23.49 -7.65
N PRO A 61 7.86 23.18 -8.91
CA PRO A 61 8.56 24.11 -9.79
C PRO A 61 7.69 25.35 -10.06
N LEU A 62 7.97 26.46 -9.37
CA LEU A 62 7.28 27.73 -9.58
C LEU A 62 7.87 28.48 -10.77
N GLY A 63 7.33 28.24 -11.97
CA GLY A 63 7.50 29.09 -13.17
C GLY A 63 8.83 29.85 -13.25
N ASP A 64 8.78 31.19 -13.33
CA ASP A 64 9.96 32.07 -13.49
C ASP A 64 10.81 32.25 -12.22
N LEU A 65 10.26 31.96 -11.03
CA LEU A 65 11.02 32.04 -9.76
C LEU A 65 12.09 30.93 -9.70
N GLY A 66 11.85 29.80 -10.36
CA GLY A 66 12.76 28.67 -10.51
C GLY A 66 13.08 27.93 -9.20
N ALA A 67 13.94 26.92 -9.29
CA ALA A 67 14.40 26.12 -8.15
C ALA A 67 15.34 26.94 -7.24
N PRO A 68 15.37 26.67 -5.92
CA PRO A 68 16.38 27.25 -5.04
C PRO A 68 17.76 26.77 -5.50
N SER A 69 18.78 27.61 -5.36
CA SER A 69 20.18 27.19 -5.52
C SER A 69 20.73 26.59 -4.23
N THR A 70 20.13 26.95 -3.09
CA THR A 70 20.60 26.55 -1.76
C THR A 70 19.42 26.38 -0.82
N LEU A 71 19.41 25.26 -0.09
CA LEU A 71 18.51 24.99 1.01
C LEU A 71 19.22 25.30 2.33
N HIS A 72 18.54 25.96 3.25
CA HIS A 72 19.05 26.29 4.58
C HIS A 72 18.29 25.48 5.62
N LEU A 73 19.02 24.95 6.59
CA LEU A 73 18.48 24.20 7.71
C LEU A 73 18.98 24.83 9.01
N GLN A 74 18.07 25.14 9.90
CA GLN A 74 18.39 25.68 11.22
C GLN A 74 17.64 24.87 12.26
N SER A 75 18.37 24.36 13.24
CA SER A 75 17.75 23.72 14.38
C SER A 75 17.05 24.74 15.27
N GLN A 76 15.87 24.40 15.75
CA GLN A 76 15.13 25.21 16.72
C GLN A 76 15.39 24.78 18.16
N LYS A 77 15.98 23.60 18.38
CA LYS A 77 16.19 23.05 19.72
C LYS A 77 17.67 22.99 20.11
N TYR A 78 18.54 22.66 19.16
CA TYR A 78 19.96 22.40 19.38
C TYR A 78 20.81 23.28 18.47
N HIS A 79 21.68 24.14 19.01
CA HIS A 79 22.49 25.04 18.17
C HIS A 79 21.67 25.99 17.29
N SER A 80 20.66 26.65 17.87
CA SER A 80 19.79 27.61 17.18
C SER A 80 20.51 28.76 16.46
N ASN A 81 21.76 29.01 16.80
CA ASN A 81 22.57 30.08 16.22
C ASN A 81 23.34 29.64 14.97
N LYS A 82 23.27 28.37 14.57
CA LYS A 82 24.01 27.82 13.42
C LYS A 82 23.04 27.40 12.32
N THR A 83 23.27 27.92 11.13
CA THR A 83 22.55 27.52 9.91
C THR A 83 23.44 26.62 9.07
N GLN A 84 22.92 25.46 8.71
CA GLN A 84 23.53 24.56 7.73
C GLN A 84 22.99 24.87 6.35
N THR A 85 23.83 24.70 5.32
CA THR A 85 23.44 24.92 3.92
C THR A 85 23.67 23.66 3.11
N VAL A 86 22.76 23.41 2.16
CA VAL A 86 22.82 22.30 1.21
C VAL A 86 22.66 22.88 -0.19
N ALA A 87 23.61 22.58 -1.07
CA ALA A 87 23.54 22.99 -2.46
C ALA A 87 22.45 22.20 -3.18
N VAL A 88 21.66 22.88 -4.01
CA VAL A 88 20.60 22.26 -4.80
C VAL A 88 21.07 22.21 -6.26
N PRO A 89 21.22 21.02 -6.84
CA PRO A 89 21.57 20.87 -8.25
C PRO A 89 20.55 21.54 -9.18
N ALA A 90 21.05 22.15 -10.25
CA ALA A 90 20.20 22.77 -11.26
C ALA A 90 19.24 21.74 -11.88
N GLY A 91 17.97 22.11 -12.03
CA GLY A 91 16.93 21.23 -12.59
C GLY A 91 16.30 20.24 -11.61
N GLN A 92 16.79 20.14 -10.37
CA GLN A 92 16.14 19.35 -9.33
C GLN A 92 15.03 20.14 -8.61
N SER A 93 13.94 19.44 -8.31
CA SER A 93 12.82 19.93 -7.50
C SER A 93 12.76 19.28 -6.11
N TRP A 94 13.86 18.65 -5.70
CA TRP A 94 13.99 17.97 -4.42
C TRP A 94 15.45 17.88 -3.98
N VAL A 95 15.68 17.63 -2.70
CA VAL A 95 16.98 17.30 -2.13
C VAL A 95 16.80 16.32 -0.97
N ALA A 96 17.74 15.40 -0.82
CA ALA A 96 17.84 14.50 0.32
C ALA A 96 19.00 14.98 1.21
N ILE A 97 18.72 15.26 2.47
CA ILE A 97 19.74 15.64 3.46
C ILE A 97 20.08 14.40 4.29
N PRO A 98 21.35 13.95 4.28
CA PRO A 98 21.74 12.72 4.94
C PRO A 98 21.44 12.70 6.43
N ARG A 99 20.96 11.56 6.93
CA ARG A 99 20.56 11.38 8.34
C ARG A 99 21.66 11.79 9.31
N GLU A 100 22.92 11.48 9.03
CA GLU A 100 24.07 11.76 9.91
C GLU A 100 24.35 13.25 10.11
N GLN A 101 23.80 14.11 9.25
CA GLN A 101 23.92 15.57 9.38
C GLN A 101 22.83 16.16 10.28
N LEU A 102 21.88 15.34 10.75
CA LEU A 102 20.70 15.77 11.48
C LEU A 102 20.70 15.28 12.92
N THR A 103 20.23 16.12 13.84
CA THR A 103 20.09 15.77 15.26
C THR A 103 18.77 15.04 15.49
N MET A 104 18.81 13.90 16.20
CA MET A 104 17.60 13.15 16.57
C MET A 104 16.70 13.98 17.51
N PHE A 105 15.38 13.81 17.43
CA PHE A 105 14.41 14.56 18.25
C PHE A 105 14.44 16.09 18.08
N ASP A 106 14.98 16.57 16.97
CA ASP A 106 15.07 17.98 16.66
C ASP A 106 13.86 18.48 15.86
N LYS A 107 13.67 19.80 15.91
CA LYS A 107 12.75 20.56 15.09
C LYS A 107 13.56 21.51 14.24
N LEU A 108 13.48 21.36 12.93
CA LEU A 108 14.22 22.15 11.96
C LEU A 108 13.33 23.23 11.37
N LEU A 109 13.92 24.39 11.12
CA LEU A 109 13.38 25.42 10.24
C LEU A 109 14.12 25.31 8.90
N VAL A 110 13.38 25.18 7.81
CA VAL A 110 13.93 24.91 6.47
C VAL A 110 13.42 25.93 5.47
N TRP A 111 14.31 26.52 4.67
CA TRP A 111 13.92 27.45 3.60
C TRP A 111 14.86 27.39 2.40
N GLY A 112 14.35 27.73 1.23
CA GLY A 112 15.10 27.78 -0.02
C GLY A 112 15.46 29.22 -0.39
N THR A 113 16.67 29.41 -0.92
CA THR A 113 17.12 30.69 -1.46
C THR A 113 17.60 30.56 -2.90
N LYS A 114 17.44 31.62 -3.68
CA LYS A 114 18.02 31.77 -5.02
C LYS A 114 18.65 33.15 -5.12
N ALA A 115 19.90 33.20 -5.56
CA ALA A 115 20.69 34.45 -5.58
C ALA A 115 20.67 35.20 -4.22
N GLY A 116 20.68 34.46 -3.11
CA GLY A 116 20.66 35.01 -1.75
C GLY A 116 19.30 35.46 -1.22
N GLN A 117 18.24 35.44 -2.04
CA GLN A 117 16.88 35.82 -1.62
C GLN A 117 16.03 34.58 -1.29
N PRO A 118 15.26 34.59 -0.18
CA PRO A 118 14.31 33.53 0.12
C PRO A 118 13.20 33.43 -0.93
N LEU A 119 12.92 32.22 -1.42
CA LEU A 119 11.85 32.00 -2.39
C LEU A 119 10.47 31.81 -1.73
N TRP A 120 10.45 31.35 -0.48
CA TRP A 120 9.23 31.05 0.29
C TRP A 120 9.46 31.24 1.79
N PRO A 121 8.37 31.40 2.56
CA PRO A 121 8.44 31.36 4.02
C PRO A 121 9.08 30.04 4.50
N PRO A 122 9.88 30.09 5.59
CA PRO A 122 10.47 28.88 6.15
C PRO A 122 9.41 27.91 6.65
N VAL A 123 9.64 26.61 6.42
CA VAL A 123 8.79 25.53 6.92
C VAL A 123 9.40 24.90 8.15
N SER A 124 8.57 24.59 9.13
CA SER A 124 9.02 23.90 10.34
C SER A 124 8.75 22.40 10.23
N VAL A 125 9.80 21.62 10.43
CA VAL A 125 9.79 20.16 10.30
C VAL A 125 10.22 19.57 11.62
N ASN A 126 9.38 18.72 12.20
CA ASN A 126 9.77 17.95 13.38
C ASN A 126 10.15 16.55 12.90
N LEU A 127 11.41 16.16 13.11
CA LEU A 127 11.95 14.89 12.61
C LEU A 127 11.29 13.66 13.24
N GLU A 128 10.59 13.81 14.36
CA GLU A 128 9.87 12.72 15.02
C GLU A 128 8.44 12.57 14.56
N THR A 129 7.78 13.65 14.19
CA THR A 129 6.34 13.62 13.88
C THR A 129 6.05 13.71 12.39
N ARG A 130 6.96 14.29 11.60
CA ARG A 130 6.88 14.40 10.14
C ARG A 130 7.77 13.35 9.48
N MET A 131 7.49 12.09 9.77
CA MET A 131 8.16 10.97 9.10
C MET A 131 7.23 10.31 8.09
N LYS A 132 7.82 9.73 7.05
CA LYS A 132 7.18 8.84 6.10
C LYS A 132 7.82 7.46 6.27
N PRO A 133 7.06 6.39 6.54
CA PRO A 133 7.63 5.04 6.56
C PRO A 133 8.26 4.70 5.20
N THR A 134 9.22 3.80 5.21
CA THR A 134 9.67 3.15 3.97
C THR A 134 8.61 2.17 3.49
N ALA A 135 8.71 1.78 2.23
CA ALA A 135 7.80 0.78 1.69
C ALA A 135 8.06 -0.58 2.38
N PRO A 136 7.01 -1.36 2.73
CA PRO A 136 7.16 -2.71 3.23
C PRO A 136 7.96 -3.58 2.27
N TRP A 137 8.74 -4.51 2.78
CA TRP A 137 9.47 -5.43 1.91
C TRP A 137 8.58 -6.64 1.61
N LEU A 138 8.13 -6.77 0.37
CA LEU A 138 7.43 -7.98 -0.08
C LEU A 138 8.45 -9.10 -0.20
N GLY A 139 8.15 -10.25 0.40
CA GLY A 139 8.93 -11.46 0.20
C GLY A 139 8.88 -11.87 -1.28
N PRO A 140 9.99 -12.37 -1.84
CA PRO A 140 10.00 -12.88 -3.20
C PRO A 140 9.19 -14.18 -3.32
N ASP A 141 9.12 -14.93 -2.23
CA ASP A 141 8.47 -16.23 -2.19
C ASP A 141 6.97 -16.07 -1.95
N VAL A 142 6.20 -16.68 -2.83
CA VAL A 142 4.75 -16.84 -2.72
C VAL A 142 4.49 -18.30 -2.40
N ASP A 143 3.87 -18.54 -1.24
CA ASP A 143 3.50 -19.88 -0.82
C ASP A 143 2.12 -20.20 -1.39
N PHE A 144 1.93 -21.35 -2.01
CA PHE A 144 0.60 -21.79 -2.47
C PHE A 144 -0.03 -22.65 -1.39
N SER A 145 -1.33 -22.49 -1.18
CA SER A 145 -2.06 -23.34 -0.23
C SER A 145 -2.14 -24.77 -0.78
N GLU A 146 -1.78 -25.75 0.05
CA GLU A 146 -1.90 -27.18 -0.29
C GLU A 146 -3.36 -27.60 -0.41
N ASP A 147 -4.24 -27.04 0.42
CA ASP A 147 -5.68 -27.33 0.43
C ASP A 147 -6.43 -26.65 -0.73
N ASP A 148 -5.93 -25.50 -1.20
CA ASP A 148 -6.53 -24.69 -2.25
C ASP A 148 -5.43 -24.20 -3.21
N PRO A 149 -5.03 -24.98 -4.23
CA PRO A 149 -3.82 -24.74 -5.04
C PRO A 149 -3.86 -23.46 -5.89
N LEU A 150 -4.99 -22.75 -5.88
CA LEU A 150 -5.15 -21.45 -6.53
C LEU A 150 -5.03 -20.28 -5.55
N GLU A 151 -5.01 -20.52 -4.24
CA GLU A 151 -4.78 -19.51 -3.22
C GLU A 151 -3.29 -19.38 -2.93
N ALA A 152 -2.82 -18.13 -2.93
CA ALA A 152 -1.41 -17.80 -2.80
C ALA A 152 -1.20 -16.90 -1.58
N THR A 153 -0.40 -17.32 -0.63
CA THR A 153 -0.02 -16.51 0.52
C THR A 153 1.21 -15.67 0.18
N VAL A 154 1.04 -14.36 0.25
CA VAL A 154 2.15 -13.41 0.10
C VAL A 154 2.64 -12.98 1.46
N GLN A 155 3.95 -13.10 1.68
CA GLN A 155 4.61 -12.66 2.89
C GLN A 155 5.23 -11.27 2.71
N TRP A 156 5.31 -10.48 3.77
CA TRP A 156 6.01 -9.20 3.77
C TRP A 156 6.57 -8.86 5.15
N ALA A 157 7.69 -8.13 5.16
CA ALA A 157 8.24 -7.54 6.37
C ALA A 157 7.81 -6.07 6.49
N PRO A 158 7.30 -5.64 7.66
CA PRO A 158 7.03 -4.23 7.90
C PRO A 158 8.34 -3.42 7.89
N PRO A 159 8.29 -2.13 7.52
CA PRO A 159 9.46 -1.26 7.61
C PRO A 159 9.91 -1.09 9.07
N THR A 160 11.20 -0.83 9.27
CA THR A 160 11.71 -0.46 10.59
C THR A 160 11.00 0.78 11.11
N TRP A 161 10.26 0.63 12.19
CA TRP A 161 9.45 1.70 12.76
C TRP A 161 9.56 1.73 14.29
N PRO A 162 9.55 2.92 14.92
CA PRO A 162 9.58 3.01 16.37
C PRO A 162 8.36 2.32 17.00
N SER A 163 8.58 1.40 17.93
CA SER A 163 7.53 0.58 18.56
C SER A 163 6.45 1.40 19.29
N HIS A 164 6.80 2.60 19.75
CA HIS A 164 5.88 3.52 20.42
C HIS A 164 5.06 4.40 19.45
N LYS A 165 5.21 4.20 18.13
CA LYS A 165 4.47 4.93 17.10
C LYS A 165 3.60 3.96 16.31
N VAL A 166 2.41 4.42 15.96
CA VAL A 166 1.47 3.62 15.17
C VAL A 166 1.99 3.47 13.73
N LEU A 167 2.00 2.23 13.26
CA LEU A 167 2.22 1.83 11.87
C LEU A 167 1.13 0.85 11.47
N ILE A 168 0.53 1.08 10.31
CA ILE A 168 -0.54 0.24 9.78
C ILE A 168 -0.13 -0.23 8.39
N CYS A 169 -0.01 -1.54 8.18
CA CYS A 169 0.13 -2.10 6.84
C CYS A 169 -1.25 -2.36 6.23
N GLN A 170 -1.44 -1.92 4.99
CA GLN A 170 -2.67 -2.14 4.22
C GLN A 170 -2.35 -2.96 2.97
N PHE A 171 -3.08 -4.05 2.79
CA PHE A 171 -2.92 -4.93 1.64
C PHE A 171 -4.02 -4.67 0.62
N TYR A 172 -3.64 -4.43 -0.64
CA TYR A 172 -4.57 -4.26 -1.74
C TYR A 172 -4.29 -5.29 -2.82
N TYR A 173 -5.35 -5.80 -3.45
CA TYR A 173 -5.24 -6.67 -4.61
C TYR A 173 -6.15 -6.24 -5.74
N ARG A 174 -5.82 -6.69 -6.95
CA ARG A 174 -6.64 -6.49 -8.14
C ARG A 174 -6.85 -7.82 -8.84
N ARG A 175 -8.10 -8.07 -9.24
CA ARG A 175 -8.49 -9.30 -9.96
C ARG A 175 -8.17 -9.20 -11.45
N CYS A 176 -8.06 -10.35 -12.10
CA CYS A 176 -7.87 -10.51 -13.53
C CYS A 176 -8.86 -9.66 -14.31
N GLN A 177 -8.36 -8.84 -15.23
CA GLN A 177 -9.16 -7.92 -16.05
C GLN A 177 -9.96 -6.88 -15.24
N GLY A 178 -9.77 -6.83 -13.93
CA GLY A 178 -10.39 -5.87 -13.04
C GLY A 178 -9.65 -4.54 -13.10
N VAL A 179 -10.40 -3.45 -13.17
CA VAL A 179 -9.82 -2.08 -13.11
C VAL A 179 -9.76 -1.54 -11.67
N THR A 180 -10.48 -2.18 -10.74
CA THR A 180 -10.68 -1.67 -9.37
C THR A 180 -9.82 -2.43 -8.36
N TRP A 181 -9.04 -1.68 -7.57
CA TRP A 181 -8.32 -2.20 -6.42
C TRP A 181 -9.27 -2.52 -5.27
N THR A 182 -9.07 -3.67 -4.64
CA THR A 182 -9.79 -4.10 -3.45
C THR A 182 -8.86 -4.05 -2.25
N LEU A 183 -9.27 -3.35 -1.18
CA LEU A 183 -8.58 -3.38 0.12
C LEU A 183 -8.97 -4.66 0.85
N ALA A 184 -7.98 -5.43 1.31
CA ALA A 184 -8.22 -6.62 2.12
C ALA A 184 -8.84 -6.25 3.49
N PRO A 185 -9.74 -7.08 4.05
CA PRO A 185 -10.32 -6.82 5.35
C PRO A 185 -9.24 -6.90 6.44
N GLY A 186 -9.04 -5.79 7.16
CA GLY A 186 -8.18 -5.70 8.34
C GLY A 186 -6.88 -4.89 8.13
N PRO A 187 -6.73 -3.72 8.77
CA PRO A 187 -5.43 -3.06 8.90
C PRO A 187 -4.51 -3.89 9.79
N CYS A 188 -3.32 -4.20 9.28
CA CYS A 188 -2.27 -4.93 9.98
C CYS A 188 -1.47 -3.95 10.86
N VAL A 189 -1.80 -3.85 12.15
CA VAL A 189 -1.10 -2.94 13.08
C VAL A 189 0.05 -3.69 13.74
N GLN A 190 1.28 -3.18 13.68
CA GLN A 190 2.44 -3.75 14.40
C GLN A 190 2.39 -3.49 15.92
N VAL A 191 1.20 -3.38 16.49
CA VAL A 191 0.97 -3.22 17.93
C VAL A 191 -0.26 -4.04 18.29
N SER A 192 -0.12 -4.86 19.33
CA SER A 192 -1.09 -5.82 19.89
C SER A 192 -2.56 -5.45 19.72
N TYR A 193 -3.39 -6.39 19.24
CA TYR A 193 -4.85 -6.30 19.31
C TYR A 193 -5.45 -7.58 19.91
N LYS A 194 -6.54 -7.42 20.67
CA LYS A 194 -7.46 -8.52 21.02
C LYS A 194 -8.61 -8.51 20.01
N VAL A 195 -8.87 -9.65 19.38
CA VAL A 195 -10.08 -9.89 18.58
C VAL A 195 -11.10 -10.61 19.45
N TRP A 196 -12.36 -10.20 19.37
CA TRP A 196 -13.49 -10.92 19.95
C TRP A 196 -14.34 -11.48 18.82
N PHE A 197 -14.68 -12.77 18.91
CA PHE A 197 -15.68 -13.40 18.08
C PHE A 197 -16.76 -14.00 18.98
N GLY A 198 -18.02 -13.68 18.69
CA GLY A 198 -19.17 -14.29 19.33
C GLY A 198 -19.71 -15.41 18.46
N VAL A 199 -19.64 -16.65 18.95
CA VAL A 199 -20.43 -17.78 18.48
C VAL A 199 -21.09 -18.41 19.71
N GLY A 200 -22.24 -17.88 20.14
CA GLY A 200 -22.97 -18.32 21.35
C GLY A 200 -22.55 -17.61 22.66
N GLU A 201 -22.98 -18.15 23.82
CA GLU A 201 -22.79 -17.57 25.17
C GLU A 201 -21.38 -17.71 25.79
N GLN A 202 -20.39 -18.18 25.03
CA GLN A 202 -19.02 -18.36 25.54
C GLN A 202 -18.04 -17.49 24.77
N GLU A 203 -17.43 -16.51 25.45
CA GLU A 203 -16.27 -15.77 24.95
C GLU A 203 -15.03 -16.65 25.00
N VAL A 204 -14.33 -16.81 23.87
CA VAL A 204 -13.02 -17.47 23.81
C VAL A 204 -12.00 -16.50 23.23
N SER A 205 -10.92 -16.24 23.97
CA SER A 205 -9.75 -15.50 23.49
C SER A 205 -8.69 -16.45 22.93
N PRO A 206 -8.02 -16.11 21.82
CA PRO A 206 -6.65 -16.52 21.61
C PRO A 206 -5.71 -15.48 22.23
N GLU A 207 -4.93 -15.89 23.22
CA GLU A 207 -3.63 -15.26 23.49
C GLU A 207 -2.66 -15.78 22.43
N GLY A 208 -2.52 -15.03 21.34
CA GLY A 208 -1.57 -15.35 20.28
C GLY A 208 -1.29 -14.12 19.43
N ILE A 209 -0.01 -13.80 19.27
CA ILE A 209 0.46 -12.83 18.30
C ILE A 209 0.30 -13.48 16.92
N VAL A 210 -0.73 -13.10 16.15
CA VAL A 210 -0.80 -13.48 14.72
C VAL A 210 0.06 -12.48 13.96
N PRO A 211 1.21 -12.88 13.39
CA PRO A 211 2.02 -11.96 12.62
C PRO A 211 1.23 -11.54 11.38
N CYS A 212 0.92 -10.24 11.32
CA CYS A 212 0.30 -9.55 10.21
C CYS A 212 1.19 -9.47 8.95
N CYS A 213 2.08 -10.43 8.74
CA CYS A 213 3.13 -10.42 7.73
C CYS A 213 2.78 -11.37 6.57
N ASN A 214 1.57 -11.91 6.53
CA ASN A 214 1.10 -12.75 5.44
C ASN A 214 -0.37 -12.48 5.09
N PHE A 215 -0.76 -12.72 3.85
CA PHE A 215 -2.15 -12.65 3.41
C PHE A 215 -2.40 -13.60 2.24
N SER A 216 -3.48 -14.37 2.30
CA SER A 216 -3.91 -15.26 1.22
C SER A 216 -4.66 -14.47 0.15
N ILE A 217 -4.12 -14.53 -1.06
CA ILE A 217 -4.62 -13.84 -2.23
C ILE A 217 -5.67 -14.73 -2.92
N PRO A 218 -6.83 -14.16 -3.29
CA PRO A 218 -7.84 -14.90 -4.03
C PRO A 218 -7.33 -15.40 -5.39
N THR A 219 -7.86 -16.55 -5.81
CA THR A 219 -7.55 -17.38 -7.01
C THR A 219 -7.57 -16.70 -8.40
N ARG A 220 -7.76 -15.39 -8.46
CA ARG A 220 -7.82 -14.59 -9.70
C ARG A 220 -7.19 -13.23 -9.55
N ALA A 221 -6.33 -13.00 -8.56
CA ALA A 221 -5.60 -11.75 -8.49
C ALA A 221 -4.45 -11.73 -9.51
N GLU A 222 -4.29 -10.61 -10.19
CA GLU A 222 -3.16 -10.34 -11.09
C GLU A 222 -2.18 -9.34 -10.46
N TRP A 223 -2.60 -8.62 -9.42
CA TRP A 223 -1.72 -7.69 -8.71
C TRP A 223 -2.00 -7.71 -7.22
N ALA A 224 -0.93 -7.56 -6.45
CA ALA A 224 -0.96 -7.31 -5.03
C ALA A 224 -0.03 -6.14 -4.68
N ARG A 225 -0.37 -5.39 -3.64
CA ARG A 225 0.50 -4.35 -3.10
C ARG A 225 0.27 -4.16 -1.61
N VAL A 226 1.33 -3.79 -0.91
CA VAL A 226 1.28 -3.45 0.50
C VAL A 226 1.74 -2.00 0.67
N SER A 227 0.96 -1.20 1.39
CA SER A 227 1.39 0.09 1.89
C SER A 227 1.61 0.09 3.39
N ALA A 228 2.52 0.93 3.87
CA ALA A 228 2.70 1.22 5.28
C ALA A 228 2.25 2.65 5.59
N VAL A 229 1.19 2.81 6.37
CA VAL A 229 0.61 4.12 6.70
C VAL A 229 0.92 4.49 8.15
N ASN A 230 1.17 5.77 8.39
CA ASN A 230 1.33 6.31 9.74
C ASN A 230 0.32 7.44 10.04
N ALA A 231 0.43 8.07 11.21
CA ALA A 231 -0.46 9.15 11.64
C ALA A 231 -0.50 10.37 10.68
N ALA A 232 0.50 10.53 9.81
CA ALA A 232 0.55 11.58 8.79
C ALA A 232 0.02 11.12 7.41
N SER A 233 -0.65 9.95 7.36
CA SER A 233 -1.36 9.38 6.19
C SER A 233 -0.53 9.30 4.92
N TRP A 234 0.74 8.90 5.03
CA TRP A 234 1.60 8.67 3.88
C TRP A 234 1.58 7.19 3.48
N ASP A 235 1.41 6.93 2.18
CA ASP A 235 1.26 5.56 1.65
C ASP A 235 2.44 5.23 0.69
N PRO A 236 3.63 4.85 1.21
CA PRO A 236 4.65 4.18 0.43
C PRO A 236 4.13 2.80 0.03
N LEU A 237 4.23 2.45 -1.25
CA LEU A 237 3.67 1.22 -1.82
C LEU A 237 4.80 0.32 -2.30
N THR A 238 4.71 -0.97 -1.99
CA THR A 238 5.46 -2.03 -2.67
C THR A 238 4.48 -2.89 -3.42
N ASN A 239 4.81 -3.22 -4.67
CA ASN A 239 3.91 -3.93 -5.58
C ASN A 239 4.49 -5.29 -5.96
N LEU A 240 3.61 -6.25 -6.14
CA LEU A 240 3.88 -7.56 -6.72
C LEU A 240 2.92 -7.76 -7.90
N SER A 241 3.49 -8.21 -9.02
CA SER A 241 2.71 -8.58 -10.20
C SER A 241 2.56 -10.10 -10.19
N LEU A 242 1.35 -10.58 -10.41
CA LEU A 242 1.03 -12.00 -10.46
C LEU A 242 0.51 -12.34 -11.86
N VAL A 243 0.82 -13.54 -12.35
CA VAL A 243 0.21 -14.01 -13.59
C VAL A 243 -1.24 -14.34 -13.31
N CYS A 244 -2.13 -13.83 -14.16
CA CYS A 244 -3.55 -14.13 -14.06
C CYS A 244 -3.81 -15.62 -14.32
N LEU A 245 -4.42 -16.31 -13.35
CA LEU A 245 -4.80 -17.73 -13.47
C LEU A 245 -6.28 -17.92 -13.88
N ALA A 246 -6.95 -16.86 -14.34
CA ALA A 246 -8.30 -17.01 -14.89
C ALA A 246 -8.30 -17.92 -16.13
N PRO A 247 -9.42 -18.59 -16.45
CA PRO A 247 -9.52 -19.46 -17.62
C PRO A 247 -9.00 -18.77 -18.89
N GLY A 248 -8.02 -19.41 -19.56
CA GLY A 248 -7.37 -18.90 -20.78
C GLY A 248 -6.10 -18.07 -20.56
N PHE A 249 -5.77 -17.70 -19.32
CA PHE A 249 -4.58 -16.89 -18.98
C PHE A 249 -3.41 -17.70 -18.39
N GLY A 250 -3.67 -18.90 -17.85
CA GLY A 250 -2.63 -19.82 -17.39
C GLY A 250 -1.90 -20.56 -18.54
N PRO A 251 -0.90 -21.39 -18.20
CA PRO A 251 -0.26 -22.32 -19.14
C PRO A 251 -1.31 -23.18 -19.87
N ARG A 252 -1.07 -23.47 -21.15
CA ARG A 252 -2.01 -24.22 -22.00
C ARG A 252 -1.34 -25.43 -22.61
N GLY A 253 -2.15 -26.42 -23.03
CA GLY A 253 -1.63 -27.60 -23.74
C GLY A 253 -0.59 -28.35 -22.93
N VAL A 254 -0.89 -28.61 -21.65
CA VAL A 254 -0.03 -29.42 -20.80
C VAL A 254 -0.05 -30.85 -21.34
N GLU A 255 1.11 -31.32 -21.79
CA GLU A 255 1.31 -32.66 -22.35
C GLU A 255 2.34 -33.40 -21.51
N VAL A 256 2.03 -34.65 -21.16
CA VAL A 256 2.93 -35.55 -20.43
C VAL A 256 3.32 -36.70 -21.34
N SER A 257 4.61 -36.97 -21.45
CA SER A 257 5.15 -38.04 -22.26
C SER A 257 6.20 -38.85 -21.48
N GLY A 258 6.11 -40.17 -21.56
CA GLY A 258 7.14 -41.05 -20.98
C GLY A 258 8.38 -41.08 -21.85
N ILE A 259 9.56 -41.11 -21.23
CA ILE A 259 10.83 -41.21 -21.95
C ILE A 259 11.12 -42.69 -22.25
N ALA A 260 11.34 -43.00 -23.53
CA ALA A 260 11.60 -44.36 -23.97
C ALA A 260 12.85 -44.93 -23.27
N GLY A 261 12.66 -45.98 -22.47
CA GLY A 261 13.74 -46.68 -21.75
C GLY A 261 14.05 -46.13 -20.35
N GLY A 262 13.26 -45.19 -19.81
CA GLY A 262 13.38 -44.66 -18.45
C GLY A 262 12.07 -44.74 -17.64
N THR A 263 12.14 -44.35 -16.37
CA THR A 263 10.96 -44.12 -15.51
C THR A 263 10.49 -42.66 -15.55
N GLU A 264 11.30 -41.78 -16.11
CA GLU A 264 11.09 -40.34 -16.13
C GLU A 264 9.94 -39.93 -17.06
N MET A 265 9.21 -38.90 -16.65
CA MET A 265 8.14 -38.28 -17.42
C MET A 265 8.52 -36.85 -17.81
N LEU A 266 8.41 -36.54 -19.10
CA LEU A 266 8.57 -35.19 -19.62
C LEU A 266 7.21 -34.50 -19.67
N VAL A 267 7.07 -33.42 -18.91
CA VAL A 267 5.93 -32.52 -18.93
C VAL A 267 6.29 -31.31 -19.77
N THR A 268 5.42 -30.92 -20.70
CA THR A 268 5.59 -29.72 -21.54
C THR A 268 4.31 -28.90 -21.55
N TRP A 269 4.42 -27.59 -21.75
CA TRP A 269 3.27 -26.69 -21.86
C TRP A 269 3.55 -25.54 -22.81
N GLN A 270 2.50 -24.81 -23.17
CA GLN A 270 2.58 -23.56 -23.92
C GLN A 270 2.44 -22.38 -22.95
N GLN A 271 3.22 -21.34 -23.19
CA GLN A 271 3.15 -20.11 -22.40
C GLN A 271 1.77 -19.44 -22.55
N GLY A 272 1.21 -19.00 -21.42
CA GLY A 272 0.04 -18.15 -21.39
C GLY A 272 0.34 -16.71 -21.88
N PRO A 273 -0.65 -15.81 -21.93
CA PRO A 273 -0.48 -14.40 -22.29
C PRO A 273 0.36 -13.57 -21.29
N GLY A 274 0.97 -14.19 -20.27
CA GLY A 274 1.83 -13.53 -19.28
C GLY A 274 3.29 -13.98 -19.35
N GLU A 275 4.18 -13.18 -18.78
CA GLU A 275 5.61 -13.49 -18.62
C GLU A 275 5.91 -13.72 -17.13
N PRO A 276 5.61 -14.93 -16.59
CA PRO A 276 5.94 -15.25 -15.20
C PRO A 276 7.45 -15.24 -14.99
N GLN A 277 7.89 -14.86 -13.77
CA GLN A 277 9.29 -14.98 -13.37
C GLN A 277 9.73 -16.42 -13.16
N GLU A 278 8.80 -17.31 -12.84
CA GLU A 278 9.05 -18.74 -12.64
C GLU A 278 7.82 -19.57 -13.00
N HIS A 279 8.03 -20.82 -13.37
CA HIS A 279 6.97 -21.83 -13.47
C HIS A 279 7.13 -22.82 -12.33
N VAL A 280 6.00 -23.26 -11.77
CA VAL A 280 5.97 -24.33 -10.76
C VAL A 280 5.23 -25.50 -11.37
N VAL A 281 5.85 -26.68 -11.29
CA VAL A 281 5.21 -27.96 -11.64
C VAL A 281 5.14 -28.77 -10.37
N ASP A 282 3.92 -29.05 -9.94
CA ASP A 282 3.59 -29.93 -8.82
C ASP A 282 3.19 -31.32 -9.32
N TRP A 283 3.57 -32.36 -8.58
CA TRP A 283 3.20 -33.74 -8.88
C TRP A 283 3.16 -34.60 -7.61
N ALA A 284 2.41 -35.68 -7.66
CA ALA A 284 2.35 -36.71 -6.63
C ALA A 284 2.34 -38.09 -7.30
N GLN A 285 2.86 -39.11 -6.62
CA GLN A 285 2.75 -40.48 -7.11
C GLN A 285 1.31 -40.96 -6.92
N ASP A 286 0.84 -41.80 -7.84
CA ASP A 286 -0.50 -42.37 -7.73
C ASP A 286 -0.60 -43.23 -6.45
N GLY A 287 -1.46 -42.80 -5.52
CA GLY A 287 -1.64 -43.41 -4.20
C GLY A 287 -1.08 -42.62 -3.01
N ASP A 288 -0.32 -41.54 -3.24
CA ASP A 288 0.16 -40.64 -2.19
C ASP A 288 -0.99 -39.81 -1.61
N THR A 289 -0.87 -39.36 -0.36
CA THR A 289 -1.84 -38.42 0.22
C THR A 289 -1.68 -37.04 -0.41
N LEU A 290 -2.76 -36.28 -0.52
CA LEU A 290 -2.76 -34.90 -1.08
C LEU A 290 -1.87 -33.90 -0.29
N GLU A 291 -1.26 -34.34 0.81
CA GLU A 291 -0.31 -33.56 1.61
C GLU A 291 1.17 -33.83 1.20
N GLU A 292 1.43 -34.76 0.27
CA GLU A 292 2.77 -35.16 -0.18
C GLU A 292 3.05 -34.77 -1.64
N PHE A 293 2.77 -33.51 -2.00
CA PHE A 293 3.14 -33.00 -3.32
C PHE A 293 4.65 -32.70 -3.41
N ASN A 294 5.26 -33.19 -4.48
CA ASN A 294 6.58 -32.77 -4.91
C ASN A 294 6.45 -31.61 -5.90
N TRP A 295 7.47 -30.76 -5.98
CA TRP A 295 7.40 -29.54 -6.76
C TRP A 295 8.77 -29.11 -7.30
N ILE A 296 8.79 -28.57 -8.52
CA ILE A 296 9.97 -28.07 -9.22
C ILE A 296 9.69 -26.65 -9.66
N ARG A 297 10.60 -25.73 -9.32
CA ARG A 297 10.61 -24.35 -9.79
C ARG A 297 11.52 -24.23 -11.00
N LEU A 298 11.02 -23.58 -12.04
CA LEU A 298 11.72 -23.40 -13.31
C LEU A 298 11.86 -21.92 -13.65
N PRO A 299 13.01 -21.50 -14.18
CA PRO A 299 13.24 -20.12 -14.60
C PRO A 299 12.29 -19.71 -15.74
N PRO A 300 12.19 -18.39 -16.02
CA PRO A 300 11.30 -17.92 -17.07
C PRO A 300 11.77 -18.43 -18.44
N GLY A 301 10.82 -18.83 -19.30
CA GLY A 301 11.09 -19.38 -20.63
C GLY A 301 11.31 -20.90 -20.67
N ASN A 302 11.51 -21.57 -19.54
CA ASN A 302 11.48 -23.03 -19.50
C ASN A 302 10.03 -23.50 -19.55
N LEU A 303 9.65 -24.16 -20.65
CA LEU A 303 8.29 -24.66 -20.90
C LEU A 303 8.21 -26.20 -20.81
N SER A 304 9.16 -26.80 -20.09
CA SER A 304 9.23 -28.24 -19.87
C SER A 304 9.86 -28.57 -18.52
N ALA A 305 9.39 -29.66 -17.90
CA ALA A 305 9.91 -30.22 -16.66
C ALA A 305 10.12 -31.74 -16.83
N LEU A 306 11.21 -32.26 -16.26
CA LEU A 306 11.44 -33.69 -16.13
C LEU A 306 11.05 -34.12 -14.72
N LEU A 307 10.12 -35.06 -14.63
CA LEU A 307 9.65 -35.67 -13.39
C LEU A 307 10.25 -37.07 -13.24
N PRO A 308 10.61 -37.48 -12.02
CA PRO A 308 11.22 -38.79 -11.74
C PRO A 308 10.25 -39.97 -11.90
#